data_AF-A0A6A6ULR0-F1
#
_entry.id   AF-A0A6A6ULR0-F1
#
_cell.length_a   1.000
_cell.length_b   1.000
_cell.length_c   1.000
_cell.angle_alpha   90.00
_cell.angle_beta   90.00
_cell.angle_gamma   90.00
#
_symmetry.space_group_name_H-M   'P 1'
#
loop_
_entity.id
_entity.type
_entity.pdbx_description
1 polymer ?
#
loop_
_entity_poly.entity_id
_entity_poly.type
_entity_poly.pdbx_seq_one_letter_code
_entity_poly.pdbx_strand_id
1 'polypeptide(L)'
;MSEETRTLKSICQSLKRDLNHHDLSHLACDGVYRIYQSETLEVLDAVRLSNAQIKEYLDRLPFSQAKEDAFRGVDGRGVSDQDMFNPPDEFRFKPPSRQKIEEVKQAHEERKRNGFKKDPNAVCGLPKSNYNLDPI
;
A
#
# COMPACT_ATOMS: atom_id res chain seq x y z
N MET A 1 -7.53 -16.41 -19.03
CA MET A 1 -6.46 -15.40 -18.86
C MET A 1 -6.01 -15.46 -17.43
N SER A 2 -4.90 -16.16 -17.15
CA SER A 2 -4.40 -16.40 -15.80
C SER A 2 -4.09 -15.07 -15.09
N GLU A 3 -4.40 -14.98 -13.79
CA GLU A 3 -4.16 -13.78 -12.97
C GLU A 3 -2.66 -13.40 -12.89
N GLU A 4 -1.77 -14.34 -13.22
CA GLU A 4 -0.31 -14.20 -13.19
C GLU A 4 0.27 -13.16 -14.16
N THR A 5 -0.43 -12.79 -15.24
CA THR A 5 0.09 -11.84 -16.24
C THR A 5 -0.43 -10.41 -16.07
N ARG A 6 -1.33 -10.15 -15.10
CA ARG A 6 -1.82 -8.79 -14.87
C ARG A 6 -0.77 -7.98 -14.10
N THR A 7 -0.39 -6.84 -14.67
CA THR A 7 0.46 -5.86 -13.99
C THR A 7 -0.21 -5.38 -12.70
N LEU A 8 0.58 -5.04 -11.67
CA LEU A 8 0.05 -4.47 -10.43
C LEU A 8 -0.84 -3.25 -10.71
N LYS A 9 -0.47 -2.41 -11.70
CA LYS A 9 -1.28 -1.25 -12.09
C LYS A 9 -2.69 -1.66 -12.53
N SER A 10 -2.80 -2.64 -13.43
CA SER A 10 -4.11 -3.10 -13.92
C SER A 10 -4.95 -3.73 -12.82
N ILE A 11 -4.32 -4.45 -11.88
CA ILE A 11 -5.01 -5.06 -10.74
C ILE A 11 -5.59 -4.00 -9.82
N CYS A 12 -4.76 -3.04 -9.38
CA CYS A 12 -5.23 -1.98 -8.49
C CYS A 12 -6.29 -1.07 -9.13
N GLN A 13 -6.32 -0.96 -10.46
CA GLN A 13 -7.33 -0.20 -11.20
C GLN A 13 -8.67 -0.95 -11.32
N SER A 14 -8.68 -2.27 -11.22
CA SER A 14 -9.92 -3.06 -11.28
C SER A 14 -10.68 -3.16 -9.96
N LEU A 15 -10.07 -2.73 -8.85
CA LEU A 15 -10.69 -2.76 -7.53
C LEU A 15 -11.81 -1.72 -7.43
N LYS A 16 -12.92 -2.12 -6.81
CA LYS A 16 -14.01 -1.21 -6.45
C LYS A 16 -13.50 -0.17 -5.47
N ARG A 17 -13.91 1.07 -5.72
CA ARG A 17 -13.55 2.23 -4.90
C ARG A 17 -14.82 2.93 -4.45
N ASP A 18 -14.69 3.73 -3.41
CA ASP A 18 -15.77 4.61 -3.01
C ASP A 18 -16.07 5.64 -4.12
N LEU A 19 -17.36 5.89 -4.39
CA LEU A 19 -17.81 6.81 -5.43
C LEU A 19 -17.48 8.26 -5.10
N ASN A 20 -17.36 8.59 -3.80
CA ASN A 20 -16.99 9.93 -3.36
C ASN A 20 -15.47 10.10 -3.22
N HIS A 21 -14.68 9.09 -3.62
CA HIS A 21 -13.22 9.07 -3.48
C HIS A 21 -12.74 9.22 -2.02
N HIS A 22 -13.57 8.80 -1.06
CA HIS A 22 -13.21 8.71 0.35
C HIS A 22 -12.73 7.28 0.67
N ASP A 23 -11.78 6.80 -0.12
CA ASP A 23 -11.18 5.49 0.05
C ASP A 23 -9.68 5.58 0.37
N LEU A 24 -9.21 4.60 1.13
CA LEU A 24 -7.81 4.41 1.47
C LEU A 24 -7.34 3.07 0.94
N SER A 25 -6.08 2.99 0.52
CA SER A 25 -5.50 1.73 0.05
C SER A 25 -4.31 1.31 0.88
N HIS A 26 -4.24 0.04 1.24
CA HIS A 26 -3.20 -0.50 2.10
C HIS A 26 -2.78 -1.90 1.66
N LEU A 27 -1.47 -2.11 1.52
CA LEU A 27 -0.87 -3.43 1.41
C LEU A 27 -0.42 -3.88 2.81
N ALA A 28 -1.03 -4.95 3.32
CA ALA A 28 -0.66 -5.53 4.60
C ALA A 28 0.36 -6.68 4.42
N CYS A 29 1.06 -7.04 5.49
CA CYS A 29 2.12 -8.07 5.47
C CYS A 29 1.61 -9.50 5.26
N ASP A 30 0.30 -9.70 5.10
CA ASP A 30 -0.30 -10.94 4.61
C ASP A 30 -0.29 -11.03 3.06
N GLY A 31 0.21 -10.01 2.37
CA GLY A 31 0.29 -9.96 0.91
C GLY A 31 -1.03 -9.56 0.24
N VAL A 32 -2.01 -9.06 0.99
CA VAL A 32 -3.30 -8.63 0.44
C VAL A 32 -3.35 -7.11 0.36
N TYR A 33 -3.70 -6.62 -0.83
CA TYR A 33 -3.95 -5.21 -1.08
C TYR A 33 -5.44 -4.92 -0.91
N ARG A 34 -5.77 -4.03 0.03
CA ARG A 34 -7.14 -3.71 0.42
C ARG A 34 -7.49 -2.25 0.14
N ILE A 35 -8.71 -2.02 -0.28
CA ILE A 35 -9.36 -0.73 -0.34
C ILE A 35 -10.30 -0.62 0.85
N TYR A 36 -10.15 0.45 1.63
CA TYR A 36 -10.94 0.74 2.81
C TYR A 36 -11.80 1.98 2.58
N GLN A 37 -13.01 1.98 3.14
CA GLN A 37 -13.78 3.20 3.32
C GLN A 37 -13.09 4.05 4.41
N SER A 38 -12.85 5.34 4.16
CA SER A 38 -11.93 6.13 5.00
C SER A 38 -12.43 6.45 6.42
N GLU A 39 -13.75 6.47 6.63
CA GLU A 39 -14.43 6.79 7.89
C GLU A 39 -14.71 5.54 8.75
N THR A 40 -15.28 4.50 8.15
CA THR A 40 -15.65 3.24 8.82
C THR A 40 -14.48 2.27 8.91
N LEU A 41 -13.47 2.42 8.05
CA LEU A 41 -12.36 1.48 7.87
C LEU A 41 -12.83 0.07 7.51
N GLU A 42 -13.98 -0.05 6.86
CA GLU A 42 -14.47 -1.30 6.29
C GLU A 42 -13.79 -1.58 4.95
N VAL A 43 -13.51 -2.86 4.67
CA VAL A 43 -12.89 -3.28 3.40
C VAL A 43 -13.96 -3.23 2.30
N LEU A 44 -13.76 -2.34 1.31
CA LEU A 44 -14.61 -2.20 0.13
C LEU A 44 -14.29 -3.23 -0.94
N ASP A 45 -12.99 -3.47 -1.16
CA ASP A 45 -12.48 -4.46 -2.10
C ASP A 45 -11.07 -4.91 -1.70
N ALA A 46 -10.67 -6.08 -2.16
CA ALA A 46 -9.37 -6.66 -1.83
C ALA A 46 -8.85 -7.53 -2.96
N VAL A 47 -7.53 -7.64 -3.06
CA VAL A 47 -6.86 -8.57 -3.98
C VAL A 47 -5.62 -9.17 -3.37
N ARG A 48 -5.45 -10.47 -3.62
CA ARG A 48 -4.26 -11.24 -3.26
C ARG A 48 -3.15 -10.92 -4.23
N LEU A 49 -2.01 -10.46 -3.73
CA LEU A 49 -0.84 -10.20 -4.57
C LEU A 49 0.15 -11.36 -4.43
N SER A 50 0.71 -11.77 -5.56
CA SER A 50 1.90 -12.63 -5.57
C SER A 50 3.12 -11.88 -5.05
N ASN A 51 4.15 -12.62 -4.61
CA ASN A 51 5.43 -12.05 -4.19
C ASN A 51 6.02 -11.07 -5.24
N ALA A 52 5.95 -11.42 -6.53
CA ALA A 52 6.41 -10.56 -7.62
C ALA A 52 5.62 -9.23 -7.72
N GLN A 53 4.30 -9.26 -7.51
CA GLN A 53 3.46 -8.06 -7.51
C GLN A 53 3.67 -7.21 -6.25
N ILE A 54 3.94 -7.84 -5.10
CA ILE A 54 4.35 -7.16 -3.87
C ILE A 54 5.68 -6.43 -4.11
N LYS A 55 6.65 -7.08 -4.76
CA LYS A 55 7.91 -6.43 -5.13
C LYS A 55 7.68 -5.23 -6.06
N GLU A 56 6.85 -5.39 -7.09
CA GLU A 56 6.47 -4.30 -7.99
C GLU A 56 5.82 -3.13 -7.23
N TYR A 57 5.07 -3.40 -6.16
CA TYR A 57 4.47 -2.38 -5.31
C TYR A 57 5.51 -1.64 -4.49
N LEU A 58 6.42 -2.36 -3.83
CA LEU A 58 7.46 -1.78 -2.99
C LEU A 58 8.44 -0.93 -3.80
N ASP A 59 8.75 -1.33 -5.04
CA ASP A 59 9.61 -0.56 -5.96
C ASP A 59 9.02 0.80 -6.37
N ARG A 60 7.72 1.03 -6.16
CA ARG A 60 7.07 2.35 -6.39
C ARG A 60 7.19 3.28 -5.19
N LEU A 61 7.66 2.78 -4.05
CA LEU A 61 7.83 3.51 -2.81
C LEU A 61 9.32 3.80 -2.54
N PRO A 62 9.66 4.77 -1.67
CA PRO A 62 11.02 4.90 -1.20
C PRO A 62 11.51 3.62 -0.55
N PHE A 63 12.70 3.18 -0.98
CA PHE A 63 13.35 2.00 -0.45
C PHE A 63 13.44 2.07 1.08
N SER A 64 13.06 0.95 1.72
CA SER A 64 13.18 0.77 3.15
C SER A 64 13.44 -0.70 3.44
N GLN A 65 14.66 -0.98 3.92
CA GLN A 65 15.10 -2.32 4.30
C GLN A 65 14.08 -3.02 5.20
N ALA A 66 13.67 -2.35 6.28
CA ALA A 66 12.70 -2.88 7.24
C ALA A 66 11.33 -3.20 6.61
N LYS A 67 10.90 -2.44 5.59
CA LYS A 67 9.67 -2.77 4.86
C LYS A 67 9.87 -4.02 4.01
N GLU A 68 10.94 -4.10 3.24
CA GLU A 68 11.16 -5.27 2.38
C GLU A 68 11.41 -6.54 3.20
N ASP A 69 12.11 -6.44 4.34
CA ASP A 69 12.27 -7.55 5.29
C ASP A 69 10.91 -8.08 5.79
N ALA A 70 9.95 -7.17 6.06
CA ALA A 70 8.62 -7.55 6.52
C ALA A 70 7.77 -8.27 5.44
N PHE A 71 8.15 -8.15 4.17
CA PHE A 71 7.48 -8.81 3.03
C PHE A 71 8.26 -10.02 2.52
N ARG A 72 9.38 -10.39 3.15
CA ARG A 72 10.17 -11.55 2.74
C ARG A 72 9.37 -12.84 2.94
N GLY A 73 9.28 -13.65 1.90
CA GLY A 73 8.50 -14.88 1.85
C GLY A 73 6.98 -14.68 1.82
N VAL A 74 6.49 -13.45 1.78
CA VAL A 74 5.06 -13.16 1.77
C VAL A 74 4.48 -13.41 0.37
N ASP A 75 3.38 -14.15 0.33
CA ASP A 75 2.54 -14.37 -0.85
C ASP A 75 1.07 -14.38 -0.44
N GLY A 76 0.32 -13.38 -0.91
CA GLY A 76 -1.08 -13.22 -0.56
C GLY A 76 -2.01 -14.26 -1.19
N ARG A 77 -1.54 -15.04 -2.18
CA ARG A 77 -2.38 -16.05 -2.86
C ARG A 77 -2.85 -17.16 -1.92
N GLY A 78 -2.13 -17.39 -0.82
CA GLY A 78 -2.50 -18.35 0.23
C GLY A 78 -3.59 -17.85 1.19
N VAL A 79 -3.97 -16.57 1.14
CA VAL A 79 -4.99 -16.02 2.04
C VAL A 79 -6.39 -16.47 1.61
N SER A 80 -7.24 -16.80 2.58
CA SER A 80 -8.62 -17.22 2.33
C SER A 80 -9.50 -16.05 1.88
N ASP A 81 -10.58 -16.32 1.14
CA ASP A 81 -11.52 -15.28 0.73
C ASP A 81 -12.17 -14.56 1.92
N GLN A 82 -12.35 -15.26 3.06
CA GLN A 82 -12.87 -14.66 4.28
C GLN A 82 -11.89 -13.64 4.88
N ASP A 83 -10.60 -14.00 4.96
CA ASP A 83 -9.56 -13.16 5.57
C ASP A 83 -9.16 -11.98 4.68
N MET A 84 -9.47 -12.03 3.38
CA MET A 84 -9.33 -10.88 2.50
C MET A 84 -10.16 -9.68 2.97
N PHE A 85 -11.40 -9.92 3.43
CA PHE A 85 -12.33 -8.87 3.87
C PHE A 85 -12.42 -8.73 5.38
N ASN A 86 -12.03 -9.76 6.13
CA ASN A 86 -11.99 -9.76 7.59
C ASN A 86 -10.60 -10.11 8.13
N PRO A 87 -9.57 -9.28 7.85
CA PRO A 87 -8.23 -9.56 8.31
C PRO A 87 -8.14 -9.61 9.84
N PRO A 88 -7.23 -10.44 10.38
CA PRO A 88 -6.73 -10.31 11.74
C PRO A 88 -6.30 -8.88 12.08
N ASP A 89 -6.41 -8.50 13.36
CA ASP A 89 -6.11 -7.13 13.83
C ASP A 89 -4.67 -6.67 13.57
N GLU A 90 -3.75 -7.60 13.36
CA GLU A 90 -2.36 -7.31 12.96
C GLU A 90 -2.23 -6.79 11.53
N PHE A 91 -3.11 -7.23 10.62
CA PHE A 91 -3.12 -6.83 9.20
C PHE A 91 -4.15 -5.74 8.89
N ARG A 92 -4.96 -5.34 9.87
CA ARG A 92 -5.88 -4.21 9.73
C ARG A 92 -5.12 -2.89 9.65
N PHE A 93 -5.56 -2.03 8.74
CA PHE A 93 -5.08 -0.65 8.69
C PHE A 93 -5.35 0.05 10.03
N LYS A 94 -4.30 0.64 10.61
CA LYS A 94 -4.40 1.43 11.84
C LYS A 94 -4.20 2.91 11.49
N PRO A 95 -5.22 3.76 11.68
CA PRO A 95 -5.07 5.18 11.41
C PRO A 95 -4.00 5.78 12.33
N PRO A 96 -3.22 6.75 11.85
CA PRO A 96 -2.23 7.42 12.68
C PRO A 96 -2.90 8.15 13.85
N SER A 97 -2.17 8.29 14.96
CA SER A 97 -2.67 9.02 16.14
C SER A 97 -2.92 10.50 15.81
N ARG A 98 -3.85 11.14 16.53
CA ARG A 98 -4.15 12.58 16.37
C ARG A 98 -2.89 13.45 16.49
N GLN A 99 -2.00 13.10 17.42
CA GLN A 99 -0.72 13.78 17.58
C GLN A 99 0.13 13.67 16.31
N LYS A 100 0.24 12.48 15.72
CA LYS A 100 1.02 12.28 14.49
C LYS A 100 0.42 13.05 13.32
N ILE A 101 -0.91 13.09 13.21
CA ILE A 101 -1.62 13.87 12.19
C ILE A 101 -1.28 15.35 12.35
N GLU A 102 -1.32 15.89 13.56
CA GLU A 102 -1.02 17.30 13.84
C GLU A 102 0.46 17.63 13.57
N GLU A 103 1.40 16.76 13.98
CA GLU A 103 2.83 16.90 13.68
C GLU A 103 3.08 16.98 12.16
N VAL A 104 2.46 16.07 11.38
CA VAL A 104 2.59 16.06 9.92
C VAL A 104 1.98 17.32 9.32
N LYS A 105 0.83 17.79 9.84
CA LYS A 105 0.19 19.02 9.40
C LYS A 105 1.07 20.24 9.67
N GLN A 106 1.64 20.35 10.85
CA GLN A 106 2.55 21.44 11.22
C GLN A 106 3.80 21.45 10.35
N ALA A 107 4.43 20.28 10.15
CA ALA A 107 5.60 20.14 9.28
C ALA A 107 5.28 20.51 7.83
N HIS A 108 4.09 20.17 7.32
CA HIS A 108 3.65 20.56 5.98
C HIS A 108 3.47 22.08 5.84
N GLU A 109 2.84 22.72 6.83
CA GLU A 109 2.66 24.17 6.85
C GLU A 109 4.00 24.92 7.01
N GLU A 110 4.94 24.38 7.78
CA GLU A 110 6.31 24.90 7.84
C GLU A 110 7.04 24.79 6.49
N ARG A 111 6.96 23.64 5.82
CA ARG A 111 7.56 23.44 4.48
C ARG A 111 6.99 24.42 3.45
N LYS A 112 5.68 24.68 3.49
CA LYS A 112 5.04 25.70 2.64
C LYS A 112 5.58 27.10 2.95
N ARG A 113 5.67 27.47 4.24
CA ARG A 113 6.23 28.76 4.67
C ARG A 113 7.68 28.94 4.23
N ASN A 114 8.46 27.87 4.25
CA ASN A 114 9.84 27.86 3.80
C ASN A 114 9.98 27.82 2.25
N GLY A 115 8.87 27.97 1.52
CA GLY A 115 8.88 28.11 0.06
C GLY A 115 9.08 26.81 -0.70
N PHE A 116 8.86 25.64 -0.08
CA PHE A 116 8.92 24.36 -0.79
C PHE A 116 7.92 24.34 -1.95
N LYS A 117 8.44 24.30 -3.18
CA LYS A 117 7.65 24.09 -4.39
C LYS A 117 7.79 22.63 -4.79
N LYS A 118 6.68 21.89 -4.84
CA LYS A 118 6.66 20.55 -5.42
C LYS A 118 7.02 20.69 -6.89
N ASP A 119 8.13 20.08 -7.32
CA ASP A 119 8.50 20.05 -8.73
C ASP A 119 7.39 19.31 -9.50
N PRO A 120 6.72 19.97 -10.46
CA PRO A 120 5.65 19.35 -11.25
C PRO A 120 6.17 18.22 -12.15
N ASN A 121 7.48 18.19 -12.44
CA ASN A 121 8.14 17.14 -13.21
C ASN A 121 8.84 16.11 -12.31
N ALA A 122 8.68 16.17 -10.99
CA ALA A 122 9.16 15.11 -10.11
C ALA A 122 8.47 13.81 -10.50
N VAL A 123 9.17 12.98 -11.27
CA VAL A 123 8.72 11.65 -11.62
C VAL A 123 8.77 10.82 -10.34
N CYS A 124 7.63 10.29 -9.92
CA CYS A 124 7.56 9.23 -8.91
C CYS A 124 8.17 7.96 -9.52
N GLY A 125 9.49 7.91 -9.58
CA GLY A 125 10.27 6.82 -10.15
C GLY A 125 11.54 6.69 -9.33
N LEU A 126 11.39 6.20 -8.11
CA LEU A 126 12.55 5.85 -7.29
C LEU A 126 13.25 4.66 -7.94
N PRO A 127 14.58 4.57 -7.86
CA PRO A 127 15.30 3.42 -8.38
C PRO A 127 14.74 2.15 -7.73
N LYS A 128 14.40 1.17 -8.57
CA LYS A 128 13.93 -0.14 -8.13
C LYS A 128 15.00 -0.77 -7.23
N SER A 129 14.60 -1.33 -6.11
CA SER A 129 15.56 -2.00 -5.23
C SER A 129 15.84 -3.40 -5.77
N ASN A 130 17.09 -3.85 -5.67
CA ASN A 130 17.49 -5.22 -6.02
C ASN A 130 17.27 -6.22 -4.87
N TYR A 131 16.54 -5.83 -3.82
CA TYR A 131 16.30 -6.68 -2.67
C TYR A 131 15.37 -7.85 -3.02
N ASN A 132 15.77 -9.06 -2.62
CA ASN A 132 15.03 -10.29 -2.90
C ASN A 132 14.00 -10.58 -1.79
N LEU A 133 12.74 -10.72 -2.17
CA LEU A 133 11.63 -11.08 -1.29
C LEU A 133 11.39 -12.59 -1.21
N ASP A 134 12.17 -13.43 -1.89
CA ASP A 134 12.05 -14.89 -1.75
C ASP A 134 12.35 -15.34 -0.30
N PRO A 135 11.77 -16.47 0.15
CA PRO A 135 12.15 -17.10 1.41
C PRO A 135 13.66 -17.43 1.47
N ILE A 136 14.23 -17.42 2.68
CA ILE A 136 15.63 -17.84 2.94
C ILE A 136 15.71 -19.36 3.08
#